data_AF-A0A8T7BAQ9-F1
#
_entry.id   AF-A0A8T7BAQ9-F1
#
_cell.length_a   1.000
_cell.length_b   1.000
_cell.length_c   1.000
_cell.angle_alpha   90.00
_cell.angle_beta   90.00
_cell.angle_gamma   90.00
#
_symmetry.space_group_name_H-M   'P 1'
#
loop_
_entity.id
_entity.type
_entity.pdbx_description
1 polymer ?
#
loop_
_entity_poly.entity_id
_entity_poly.type
_entity_poly.pdbx_seq_one_letter_code
_entity_poly.pdbx_strand_id
1 'polypeptide(L)' 'MAKPRKNKSGDNSNEIARNRKARHDYFIDDTIEAGLVLEGWEVKALRAGKAQLQESYVLL' A
#
# COMPACT_ATOMS: atom_id res chain seq x y z
N MET A 1 -19.64 -19.50 12.52
CA MET A 1 -20.27 -18.57 11.57
C MET A 1 -19.17 -17.90 10.77
N ALA A 2 -18.99 -18.28 9.49
CA ALA A 2 -17.90 -17.78 8.66
C ALA A 2 -18.15 -16.31 8.28
N LYS A 3 -17.19 -15.44 8.56
CA LYS A 3 -17.27 -14.00 8.26
C LYS A 3 -17.32 -13.81 6.72
N PRO A 4 -18.28 -13.04 6.18
CA PRO A 4 -18.40 -12.87 4.73
C PRO A 4 -17.14 -12.19 4.19
N ARG A 5 -16.52 -12.81 3.19
CA ARG A 5 -15.39 -12.22 2.45
C ARG A 5 -15.91 -11.02 1.67
N LYS A 6 -15.56 -9.83 2.13
CA LYS A 6 -15.89 -8.56 1.45
C LYS A 6 -15.07 -8.49 0.16
N ASN A 7 -15.68 -8.92 -0.96
CA ASN A 7 -15.15 -8.62 -2.29
C ASN A 7 -15.23 -7.10 -2.47
N LYS A 8 -14.08 -6.43 -2.41
CA LYS A 8 -14.00 -5.01 -2.77
C LYS A 8 -14.17 -4.92 -4.28
N SER A 9 -15.36 -4.49 -4.67
CA SER A 9 -15.69 -3.90 -5.96
C SER A 9 -14.61 -2.90 -6.38
N GLY A 10 -14.24 -2.95 -7.66
CA GLY A 10 -13.19 -2.13 -8.25
C GLY A 10 -13.42 -0.66 -7.96
N ASP A 11 -12.60 -0.12 -7.09
CA ASP A 11 -12.54 1.30 -6.83
C ASP A 11 -11.43 1.83 -7.72
N ASN A 12 -11.77 2.67 -8.69
CA ASN A 12 -10.83 3.42 -9.55
C ASN A 12 -10.13 4.53 -8.74
N SER A 13 -9.89 4.31 -7.45
CA SER A 13 -9.03 5.17 -6.65
C SER A 13 -7.59 4.90 -7.06
N ASN A 14 -6.88 5.95 -7.48
CA ASN A 14 -5.45 5.88 -7.82
C ASN A 14 -4.54 5.49 -6.63
N GLU A 15 -5.12 5.22 -5.45
CA GLU A 15 -4.43 4.84 -4.23
C GLU A 15 -4.22 3.31 -4.18
N ILE A 16 -3.04 2.86 -4.62
CA ILE A 16 -2.68 1.43 -4.67
C ILE A 16 -2.51 0.83 -3.26
N ALA A 17 -1.76 1.53 -2.41
CA ALA A 17 -1.40 1.06 -1.08
C ALA A 17 -1.18 2.24 -0.14
N ARG A 18 -1.63 2.09 1.11
CA ARG A 18 -1.43 3.09 2.17
C ARG A 18 -1.07 2.41 3.47
N ASN A 19 0.08 2.76 4.05
CA ASN A 19 0.45 2.28 5.37
C ASN A 19 -0.28 3.09 6.46
N ARG A 20 -1.45 2.61 6.90
CA ARG A 20 -2.22 3.24 7.97
C ARG A 20 -1.50 3.16 9.33
N LYS A 21 -0.76 2.07 9.56
CA LYS A 21 -0.03 1.82 10.81
C LYS A 21 1.06 2.89 11.04
N ALA A 22 1.77 3.30 9.99
CA ALA A 22 2.76 4.36 10.07
C ALA A 22 2.20 5.69 10.63
N ARG A 23 0.94 6.05 10.31
CA ARG A 23 0.30 7.28 10.80
C ARG A 23 -0.24 7.16 12.24
N HIS A 24 -0.37 5.94 12.76
CA HIS A 24 -0.81 5.70 14.13
C HIS A 24 0.37 5.56 15.09
N ASP A 25 1.44 4.89 14.64
CA ASP A 25 2.57 4.53 15.49
C ASP A 25 3.64 5.63 15.52
N TYR A 26 3.73 6.46 14.48
CA TYR A 26 4.76 7.49 14.34
C TYR A 26 4.15 8.87 14.09
N PHE A 27 4.88 9.90 14.52
CA PHE A 27 4.64 11.27 14.10
C PHE A 27 5.42 11.55 12.82
N ILE A 28 4.72 11.99 11.77
CA ILE A 28 5.32 12.32 10.47
C ILE A 28 5.67 13.80 10.49
N ASP A 29 6.96 14.10 10.44
CA ASP A 29 7.47 15.48 10.42
C ASP A 29 7.48 16.04 8.98
N ASP A 30 8.08 15.29 8.05
CA ASP A 30 8.16 15.64 6.63
C ASP A 30 7.74 14.47 5.72
N THR A 31 7.22 14.79 4.53
CA THR A 31 6.80 13.83 3.51
C THR A 31 7.58 14.07 2.23
N ILE A 32 8.37 13.07 1.84
CA ILE A 32 9.14 13.09 0.60
C ILE A 32 8.42 12.32 -0.51
N GLU A 33 8.54 12.79 -1.74
CA GLU A 33 8.10 12.07 -2.93
C GLU A 33 9.24 11.24 -3.49
N ALA A 34 8.99 9.95 -3.73
CA ALA A 34 9.96 9.02 -4.30
C ALA A 34 9.32 8.20 -5.43
N GLY A 35 10.12 7.87 -6.44
CA GLY A 35 9.74 6.98 -7.53
C GLY A 35 10.43 5.62 -7.39
N LEU A 36 9.66 4.54 -7.50
CA LEU A 36 10.19 3.17 -7.53
C LEU A 36 10.04 2.61 -8.95
N VAL A 37 11.14 2.11 -9.53
CA VAL A 37 11.09 1.38 -10.80
C VAL A 37 10.66 -0.06 -10.50
N LEU A 38 9.57 -0.48 -11.12
CA LEU A 38 8.95 -1.79 -10.92
C LEU A 38 8.90 -2.59 -12.21
N GLU A 39 8.92 -3.91 -12.08
CA GLU A 39 8.68 -4.82 -13.18
C GLU A 39 7.18 -5.06 -13.41
N GLY A 40 6.82 -5.47 -14.63
CA GLY A 40 5.41 -5.56 -15.04
C GLY A 40 4.56 -6.52 -14.18
N TRP A 41 5.16 -7.57 -13.63
CA TRP A 41 4.47 -8.50 -12.74
C TRP A 41 4.20 -7.90 -11.35
N GLU A 42 5.09 -7.05 -10.85
CA GLU A 42 4.92 -6.32 -9.59
C GLU A 42 3.78 -5.33 -9.70
N VAL A 43 3.72 -4.57 -10.81
CA VAL A 43 2.60 -3.66 -11.11
C VAL A 43 1.27 -4.41 -11.11
N LYS A 44 1.23 -5.62 -11.68
CA LYS A 44 0.03 -6.46 -11.70
C LYS A 44 -0.38 -6.91 -10.30
N ALA A 45 0.56 -7.28 -9.44
CA ALA A 45 0.29 -7.67 -8.06
C ALA A 45 -0.21 -6.49 -7.20
N LEU A 46 0.42 -5.33 -7.34
CA LEU A 46 0.04 -4.09 -6.66
C LEU A 46 -1.37 -3.64 -7.05
N ARG A 47 -1.72 -3.66 -8.34
CA ARG A 47 -3.09 -3.36 -8.82
C ARG A 47 -4.13 -4.35 -8.32
N ALA A 48 -3.74 -5.59 -8.02
CA ALA A 48 -4.60 -6.57 -7.36
C ALA A 48 -4.74 -6.36 -5.84
N GLY A 49 -4.15 -5.28 -5.29
CA GLY A 49 -4.20 -4.94 -3.87
C GLY A 49 -3.34 -5.84 -2.98
N LYS A 50 -2.39 -6.59 -3.56
CA LYS A 50 -1.51 -7.53 -2.84
C LYS A 50 -0.23 -6.86 -2.35
N ALA A 51 -0.34 -5.65 -1.82
CA ALA A 51 0.79 -4.86 -1.34
C ALA A 51 0.73 -4.70 0.19
N GLN A 52 1.85 -4.93 0.88
CA GLN A 52 1.96 -4.69 2.31
C GLN A 52 3.23 -3.89 2.61
N LEU A 53 3.05 -2.73 3.24
CA LEU A 53 4.12 -1.79 3.62
C LEU A 53 4.40 -1.80 5.13
N GLN A 54 3.92 -2.81 5.85
CA GLN A 54 4.18 -2.93 7.29
C GLN A 54 5.66 -3.23 7.53
N GLU A 55 6.24 -2.63 8.57
CA GLU A 55 7.63 -2.87 8.99
C GLU A 55 8.68 -2.61 7.88
N SER A 56 8.35 -1.72 6.95
CA SER A 56 9.26 -1.25 5.90
C SER A 56 10.05 -0.03 6.36
N TYR A 57 11.27 0.11 5.84
CA TYR A 57 12.13 1.28 6.04
C TYR A 57 12.73 1.72 4.70
N VAL A 58 13.16 2.97 4.64
CA VAL A 58 13.82 3.57 3.47
C VAL A 58 15.25 3.94 3.88
N LEU A 59 16.22 3.63 3.03
CA LEU A 59 17.61 4.07 3.16
C LEU A 59 17.85 5.19 2.14
N LEU A 60 18.64 6.20 2.51
CA LEU A 60 19.07 7.28 1.62
C LEU A 60 20.49 7.03 1.10
#